data_AF-A0A5K0WAJ5-F1
#
_entry.id   AF-A0A5K0WAJ5-F1
#
_cell.length_a   1.000
_cell.length_b   1.000
_cell.length_c   1.000
_cell.angle_alpha   90.00
_cell.angle_beta   90.00
_cell.angle_gamma   90.00
#
_symmetry.space_group_name_H-M   'P 1'
#
loop_
_entity.id
_entity.type
_entity.pdbx_description
1 polymer ?
#
loop_
_entity_poly.entity_id
_entity_poly.type
_entity_poly.pdbx_seq_one_letter_code
_entity_poly.pdbx_strand_id
1 'polypeptide(L)' 'LKVLKKEKMYFSFGEIKAATNNFDPANKIGEGGFGPVFK' A
#
# COMPACT_ATOMS: atom_id res chain seq x y z
N LEU A 1 7.38 8.25 -30.90
CA LEU A 1 7.19 7.39 -29.71
C LEU A 1 6.42 8.16 -28.65
N LYS A 2 5.24 7.71 -28.22
CA LYS A 2 4.56 8.28 -27.05
C LYS A 2 5.27 7.76 -25.80
N VAL A 3 5.94 8.63 -25.06
CA VAL A 3 6.37 8.32 -23.70
C VAL A 3 5.10 8.17 -22.85
N LEU A 4 4.80 6.96 -22.39
CA LEU A 4 3.69 6.73 -21.45
C LEU A 4 4.05 7.41 -20.13
N LYS A 5 3.46 8.58 -19.90
CA LYS A 5 3.54 9.27 -18.61
C LYS A 5 2.79 8.40 -17.60
N LYS A 6 3.51 7.67 -16.75
CA LYS A 6 2.91 6.90 -15.66
C LYS A 6 2.43 7.90 -14.62
N GLU A 7 1.13 8.14 -14.59
CA GLU A 7 0.54 9.01 -13.58
C GLU A 7 0.66 8.36 -12.20
N LYS A 8 1.02 9.17 -11.20
CA LYS A 8 1.05 8.71 -9.81
C LYS A 8 -0.39 8.56 -9.34
N MET A 9 -0.73 7.36 -8.91
CA MET A 9 -2.00 7.10 -8.23
C MET A 9 -1.86 7.54 -6.78
N TYR A 10 -2.77 8.40 -6.34
CA TYR A 10 -2.88 8.80 -4.94
C TYR A 10 -4.01 7.99 -4.32
N PHE A 11 -3.76 7.44 -3.14
CA PHE A 11 -4.76 6.77 -2.33
C PHE A 11 -4.93 7.54 -1.03
N SER A 12 -6.18 7.73 -0.63
CA SER A 12 -6.53 8.20 0.70
C SER A 12 -6.12 7.15 1.75
N PHE A 13 -5.93 7.62 2.98
CA PHE A 13 -5.69 6.70 4.10
C PHE A 13 -6.85 5.69 4.28
N GLY A 14 -8.09 6.09 3.99
CA GLY A 14 -9.26 5.22 4.05
C GLY A 14 -9.20 4.06 3.06
N GLU A 15 -8.73 4.31 1.84
CA GLU A 15 -8.54 3.26 0.82
C GLU A 15 -7.47 2.26 1.24
N ILE A 16 -6.33 2.73 1.75
CA ILE A 16 -5.26 1.87 2.27
C ILE A 16 -5.74 1.05 3.47
N LYS A 17 -6.48 1.69 4.39
CA LYS A 17 -7.07 1.02 5.55
C LYS A 17 -8.06 -0.07 5.13
N ALA A 18 -8.92 0.19 4.15
CA ALA A 18 -9.87 -0.80 3.65
C ALA A 18 -9.15 -1.97 2.95
N ALA A 19 -8.17 -1.68 2.09
CA ALA A 19 -7.42 -2.68 1.34
C ALA A 19 -6.66 -3.67 2.22
N THR A 20 -6.13 -3.19 3.35
CA THR A 20 -5.34 -4.00 4.30
C THR A 20 -6.18 -4.67 5.39
N ASN A 21 -7.52 -4.60 5.30
CA ASN A 21 -8.45 -4.99 6.38
C ASN A 21 -8.10 -4.31 7.71
N ASN A 22 -7.94 -3.00 7.69
CA ASN A 22 -7.51 -2.19 8.83
C ASN A 22 -6.16 -2.63 9.41
N PHE A 23 -5.16 -2.88 8.54
CA PHE A 23 -3.83 -3.35 8.94
C PHE A 23 -3.87 -4.63 9.78
N ASP A 24 -4.73 -5.57 9.39
CA ASP A 24 -4.88 -6.86 10.07
C ASP A 24 -3.52 -7.58 10.14
N PRO A 25 -3.08 -8.07 11.32
CA PRO A 25 -1.85 -8.85 11.45
C PRO A 25 -1.78 -10.06 10.51
N ALA A 26 -2.92 -10.65 10.13
CA ALA A 26 -2.98 -11.75 9.15
C ALA A 26 -2.55 -11.32 7.73
N ASN A 27 -2.59 -10.02 7.42
CA ASN A 27 -2.15 -9.45 6.15
C ASN A 27 -0.70 -8.95 6.19
N LYS A 28 -0.03 -9.00 7.35
CA LYS A 28 1.37 -8.63 7.46
C LYS A 28 2.24 -9.64 6.71
N ILE A 29 3.07 -9.14 5.80
CA ILE A 29 3.99 -9.95 5.00
C ILE A 29 5.46 -9.82 5.46
N GLY A 30 5.76 -8.83 6.30
CA GLY A 30 7.10 -8.64 6.84
C GLY A 30 7.21 -7.43 7.76
N GLU A 31 8.38 -7.26 8.34
CA GLU A 31 8.77 -6.08 9.12
C GLU A 31 10.28 -5.86 9.02
N GLY A 32 10.69 -4.59 8.97
CA GLY A 32 12.10 -4.20 9.00
C GLY A 32 12.27 -2.88 9.76
N GLY A 33 13.44 -2.24 9.61
CA GLY A 33 13.76 -0.99 10.33
C GLY A 33 12.83 0.20 10.05
N PHE A 34 11.96 0.10 9.04
CA PHE A 34 10.97 1.12 8.67
C PHE A 34 9.53 0.74 9.05
N GLY A 35 9.34 -0.38 9.76
CA GLY A 35 8.03 -0.85 10.24
C GLY A 35 7.46 -2.03 9.45
N PRO A 36 6.17 -2.37 9.70
CA PRO A 36 5.49 -3.52 9.10
C PRO A 36 5.04 -3.25 7.67
N VAL A 37 4.98 -4.32 6.86
CA VAL A 37 4.46 -4.30 5.49
C VAL A 37 3.24 -5.22 5.41
N PHE A 38 2.16 -4.74 4.79
CA PHE A 38 0.90 -5.47 4.62
C PHE A 38 0.61 -5.70 3.13
N LYS A 39 -0.03 -6.83 2.80
CA LYS A 39 -0.55 -7.11 1.45
C LYS A 39 -1.88 -6.42 1.18
#